data_AF-A0A9D5YWG3-F1
#
_entry.id   AF-A0A9D5YWG3-F1
#
_cell.length_a   1.000
_cell.length_b   1.000
_cell.length_c   1.000
_cell.angle_alpha   90.00
_cell.angle_beta   90.00
_cell.angle_gamma   90.00
#
_symmetry.space_group_name_H-M   'P 1'
#
loop_
_entity.id
_entity.type
_entity.pdbx_description
1 polymer ?
#
loop_
_entity_poly.entity_id
_entity_poly.type
_entity_poly.pdbx_seq_one_letter_code
_entity_poly.pdbx_strand_id
1 'polypeptide(L)'
;MRGLLLRRQARFACLAARFSLWIAVVGSLQFFSVEVWSQYGSTPTWTPTPTFTLRPTRTPTPTWTRSPTPTPGPPSPTWTPTPTPRSYTLRVPADAPTIQTAIDYAIDGDQIIVSPGVYEENIHFKGKRILIRSTNVRDWSVIRSTIIDGGRRGSVVTFAGTERIPGQLPFWPAAELYGFTIRNGSSEYGGGIRGNGAQVNIEACRIEDNWASRRGGGLYQLQPPSQVRYCYILRNRAGEGGGGMAAADDGFNAYYYSCLIYGNEAPRGGASYAGGRFEHCTIVGNRAELEGGGTWGAWGGGVATILWNNVAGVAGGDIYAHPDTPQNPLHIRLWGCCLNLSNSVIDRADTGPPYYPNFFDVDPLFVDSEEGDFHLRAESPVIDAFVARWPGLDLDFRQGGVWTRLPPLGLYAHDLGCYEYYPPVVQTPILATNTFTPTSTPPPAGDIRRDGRIDALDLFELSLHWNGTDESSRKADLDQSGTVDAADLLILIEALSK
;
A
#
# COMPACT_ATOMS: atom_id res chain seq x y z
N MET A 1 38.67 -42.35 -1.40
CA MET A 1 38.21 -41.25 -0.51
C MET A 1 38.97 -39.92 -0.65
N ARG A 2 40.12 -39.81 -1.36
CA ARG A 2 40.78 -38.50 -1.59
C ARG A 2 40.19 -37.65 -2.74
N GLY A 3 39.43 -38.23 -3.69
CA GLY A 3 38.87 -37.51 -4.84
C GLY A 3 37.59 -36.70 -4.57
N LEU A 4 36.82 -37.04 -3.52
CA LEU A 4 35.58 -36.33 -3.17
C LEU A 4 35.85 -35.05 -2.35
N LEU A 5 36.91 -35.05 -1.54
CA LEU A 5 37.36 -33.88 -0.76
C LEU A 5 37.91 -32.77 -1.65
N LEU A 6 38.69 -33.11 -2.69
CA LEU A 6 39.24 -32.13 -3.65
C LEU A 6 38.15 -31.44 -4.49
N ARG A 7 37.06 -32.14 -4.83
CA ARG A 7 35.91 -31.56 -5.55
C ARG A 7 35.02 -30.68 -4.67
N ARG A 8 34.98 -30.92 -3.35
CA ARG A 8 34.30 -30.03 -2.39
C ARG A 8 35.13 -28.77 -2.12
N GLN A 9 36.44 -28.88 -1.89
CA GLN A 9 37.31 -27.72 -1.68
C GLN A 9 37.36 -26.75 -2.88
N ALA A 10 37.35 -27.26 -4.11
CA ALA A 10 37.32 -26.42 -5.33
C ALA A 10 35.99 -25.66 -5.53
N ARG A 11 34.85 -26.22 -5.07
CA ARG A 11 33.54 -25.54 -5.10
C ARG A 11 33.43 -24.47 -4.01
N PHE A 12 34.04 -24.69 -2.86
CA PHE A 12 34.10 -23.71 -1.76
C PHE A 12 35.03 -22.53 -2.06
N ALA A 13 36.19 -22.75 -2.68
CA ALA A 13 37.09 -21.67 -3.11
C ALA A 13 36.45 -20.76 -4.17
N CYS A 14 35.61 -21.32 -5.06
CA CYS A 14 34.88 -20.56 -6.07
C CYS A 14 33.71 -19.74 -5.47
N LEU A 15 33.10 -20.22 -4.38
CA LEU A 15 32.06 -19.50 -3.64
C LEU A 15 32.66 -18.35 -2.81
N ALA A 16 33.79 -18.59 -2.15
CA ALA A 16 34.51 -17.57 -1.39
C ALA A 16 35.05 -16.44 -2.30
N ALA A 17 35.63 -16.78 -3.47
CA ALA A 17 36.10 -15.78 -4.43
C ALA A 17 34.97 -14.93 -5.05
N ARG A 18 33.76 -15.50 -5.20
CA ARG A 18 32.56 -14.77 -5.63
C ARG A 18 32.01 -13.87 -4.52
N PHE A 19 32.22 -14.22 -3.25
CA PHE A 19 31.80 -13.43 -2.09
C PHE A 19 32.75 -12.25 -1.83
N SER A 20 34.06 -12.42 -2.03
CA SER A 20 35.04 -11.31 -1.97
C SER A 20 34.77 -10.23 -3.03
N LEU A 21 34.24 -10.62 -4.20
CA LEU A 21 33.81 -9.67 -5.24
C LEU A 21 32.52 -8.94 -4.86
N TRP A 22 31.66 -9.53 -4.03
CA TRP A 22 30.40 -8.94 -3.58
C TRP A 22 30.63 -7.85 -2.53
N ILE A 23 31.55 -8.07 -1.57
CA ILE A 23 31.92 -7.05 -0.57
C ILE A 23 32.56 -5.80 -1.23
N ALA A 24 33.31 -5.97 -2.32
CA ALA A 24 33.88 -4.86 -3.08
C ALA A 24 32.83 -4.03 -3.86
N VAL A 25 31.71 -4.64 -4.25
CA VAL A 25 30.64 -3.98 -5.04
C VAL A 25 29.60 -3.28 -4.14
N VAL A 26 29.32 -3.81 -2.95
CA VAL A 26 28.38 -3.15 -2.01
C VAL A 26 29.01 -1.91 -1.37
N GLY A 27 30.34 -1.83 -1.26
CA GLY A 27 31.06 -0.65 -0.75
C GLY A 27 31.25 0.51 -1.75
N SER A 28 30.84 0.38 -3.01
CA SER A 28 31.10 1.37 -4.07
C SER A 28 29.85 1.91 -4.79
N LEU A 29 28.64 1.61 -4.31
CA LEU A 29 27.38 2.16 -4.82
C LEU A 29 26.92 3.41 -4.04
N GLN A 30 27.81 4.39 -3.92
CA GLN A 30 27.42 5.80 -3.94
C GLN A 30 28.08 6.40 -5.17
N PHE A 31 27.30 7.15 -5.97
CA PHE A 31 27.67 7.90 -7.18
C PHE A 31 27.29 7.29 -8.55
N PHE A 32 26.40 8.03 -9.22
CA PHE A 32 26.05 8.08 -10.66
C PHE A 32 25.33 6.91 -11.32
N SER A 33 24.13 7.18 -11.85
CA SER A 33 23.96 7.34 -13.31
C SER A 33 22.56 7.87 -13.68
N VAL A 34 22.59 8.90 -14.53
CA VAL A 34 21.53 9.39 -15.42
C VAL A 34 21.77 8.74 -16.79
N GLU A 35 20.69 8.60 -17.58
CA GLU A 35 20.56 8.23 -19.01
C GLU A 35 19.71 6.95 -19.19
N VAL A 36 18.43 7.02 -19.59
CA VAL A 36 17.85 7.40 -20.89
C VAL A 36 18.33 6.52 -22.04
N TRP A 37 17.47 5.61 -22.52
CA TRP A 37 17.46 5.15 -23.91
C TRP A 37 16.03 5.01 -24.43
N SER A 38 15.83 5.57 -25.62
CA SER A 38 14.60 5.58 -26.44
C SER A 38 14.58 4.43 -27.45
N GLN A 39 13.38 4.03 -27.91
CA GLN A 39 13.13 3.82 -29.35
C GLN A 39 11.64 3.65 -29.65
N TYR A 40 11.09 4.53 -30.49
CA TYR A 40 10.27 4.21 -31.68
C TYR A 40 10.28 5.47 -32.56
N GLY A 41 10.56 5.28 -33.86
CA GLY A 41 11.11 6.32 -34.73
C GLY A 41 10.14 7.00 -35.68
N SER A 42 10.67 8.00 -36.37
CA SER A 42 10.20 8.51 -37.66
C SER A 42 11.34 9.28 -38.36
N THR A 43 11.63 8.93 -39.61
CA THR A 43 12.60 9.52 -40.56
C THR A 43 12.16 10.93 -41.03
N PRO A 44 13.04 11.87 -41.48
CA PRO A 44 13.76 11.74 -42.76
C PRO A 44 15.16 12.42 -42.93
N THR A 45 15.95 11.78 -43.82
CA THR A 45 17.01 12.21 -44.77
C THR A 45 17.79 13.53 -44.60
N TRP A 46 19.13 13.45 -44.65
CA TRP A 46 20.02 14.39 -45.38
C TRP A 46 21.34 13.72 -45.81
N THR A 47 21.81 14.07 -47.01
CA THR A 47 23.02 13.59 -47.73
C THR A 47 24.36 14.11 -47.17
N PRO A 48 25.49 13.40 -47.36
CA PRO A 48 26.77 13.72 -46.70
C PRO A 48 27.83 14.31 -47.65
N THR A 49 28.77 15.14 -47.14
CA THR A 49 30.18 15.24 -47.62
C THR A 49 31.06 16.11 -46.69
N PRO A 50 32.42 16.05 -46.72
CA PRO A 50 33.19 15.14 -45.89
C PRO A 50 34.32 15.80 -45.08
N THR A 51 34.99 14.96 -44.28
CA THR A 51 36.16 15.15 -43.43
C THR A 51 37.43 15.55 -44.20
N PHE A 52 38.33 16.32 -43.57
CA PHE A 52 39.76 16.37 -43.94
C PHE A 52 40.67 16.25 -42.71
N THR A 53 41.61 15.30 -42.78
CA THR A 53 42.61 14.96 -41.76
C THR A 53 44.02 15.45 -42.13
N LEU A 54 44.59 16.20 -41.19
CA LEU A 54 45.96 16.18 -40.61
C LEU A 54 47.24 16.43 -41.44
N ARG A 55 48.11 17.25 -40.78
CA ARG A 55 49.57 17.08 -40.47
C ARG A 55 50.59 17.96 -41.26
N PRO A 56 51.86 18.13 -40.80
CA PRO A 56 52.32 19.13 -39.80
C PRO A 56 53.54 19.97 -40.27
N THR A 57 53.95 21.02 -39.52
CA THR A 57 55.39 21.40 -39.34
C THR A 57 55.60 22.42 -38.20
N ARG A 58 56.85 22.51 -37.73
CA ARG A 58 57.33 23.01 -36.42
C ARG A 58 57.60 24.54 -36.35
N THR A 59 57.20 25.13 -35.22
CA THR A 59 57.76 26.21 -34.34
C THR A 59 58.45 27.45 -34.97
N PRO A 60 58.15 28.68 -34.44
CA PRO A 60 58.95 29.23 -33.34
C PRO A 60 58.11 29.92 -32.22
N THR A 61 58.63 29.94 -30.99
CA THR A 61 58.11 30.66 -29.82
C THR A 61 58.32 32.18 -29.97
N PRO A 62 57.38 33.05 -29.55
CA PRO A 62 57.79 34.02 -28.52
C PRO A 62 56.70 34.54 -27.54
N THR A 63 57.19 34.89 -26.35
CA THR A 63 56.75 35.94 -25.38
C THR A 63 55.34 35.98 -24.79
N TRP A 64 55.31 35.83 -23.45
CA TRP A 64 54.18 36.10 -22.57
C TRP A 64 53.92 37.60 -22.39
N THR A 65 52.69 38.04 -22.64
CA THR A 65 52.14 39.31 -22.13
C THR A 65 50.96 39.01 -21.21
N ARG A 66 50.94 39.65 -20.03
CA ARG A 66 49.92 39.45 -18.99
C ARG A 66 48.60 40.11 -19.42
N SER A 67 47.51 39.35 -19.42
CA SER A 67 46.13 39.89 -19.41
C SER A 67 45.71 40.31 -18.00
N PRO A 68 44.90 41.38 -17.84
CA PRO A 68 44.49 41.88 -16.54
C PRO A 68 43.44 40.99 -15.85
N THR A 69 43.55 40.90 -14.53
CA THR A 69 42.69 40.13 -13.62
C THR A 69 41.23 40.64 -13.64
N PRO A 70 40.21 39.77 -13.75
CA PRO A 70 38.82 40.19 -13.63
C PRO A 70 38.45 40.55 -12.18
N THR A 71 37.70 41.64 -12.02
CA THR A 71 37.19 42.17 -10.74
C THR A 71 36.05 41.29 -10.21
N PRO A 72 35.91 41.04 -8.89
CA PRO A 72 34.83 40.21 -8.35
C PRO A 72 33.45 40.88 -8.54
N GLY A 73 32.47 40.12 -9.04
CA GLY A 73 31.07 40.55 -9.11
C GLY A 73 30.41 40.63 -7.73
N PRO A 74 29.23 41.27 -7.62
CA PRO A 74 28.51 41.43 -6.36
C PRO A 74 28.09 40.06 -5.77
N PRO A 75 28.03 39.92 -4.43
CA PRO A 75 27.68 38.66 -3.79
C PRO A 75 26.25 38.23 -4.17
N SER A 76 26.10 36.94 -4.44
CA SER A 76 24.81 36.30 -4.74
C SER A 76 23.81 36.48 -3.59
N PRO A 77 22.49 36.61 -3.87
CA PRO A 77 21.49 36.75 -2.83
C PRO A 77 21.55 35.55 -1.89
N THR A 78 21.75 35.83 -0.61
CA THR A 78 21.72 34.84 0.46
C THR A 78 20.31 34.26 0.53
N TRP A 79 20.19 32.97 0.18
CA TRP A 79 19.00 32.18 0.48
C TRP A 79 18.83 32.14 2.00
N THR A 80 17.95 32.98 2.52
CA THR A 80 17.40 32.76 3.85
C THR A 80 16.45 31.57 3.72
N PRO A 81 16.67 30.46 4.45
CA PRO A 81 15.67 29.41 4.49
C PRO A 81 14.40 30.03 5.06
N THR A 82 13.34 30.09 4.27
CA THR A 82 11.99 30.39 4.77
C THR A 82 11.76 29.45 5.95
N PRO A 83 11.43 29.95 7.16
CA PRO A 83 11.15 29.08 8.28
C PRO A 83 10.03 28.14 7.84
N THR A 84 10.31 26.84 7.83
CA THR A 84 9.28 25.83 7.66
C THR A 84 8.24 26.10 8.76
N PRO A 85 6.96 26.32 8.42
CA PRO A 85 5.94 26.48 9.45
C PRO A 85 6.03 25.25 10.35
N ARG A 86 6.21 25.47 11.65
CA ARG A 86 6.19 24.38 12.62
C ARG A 86 4.78 23.79 12.57
N SER A 87 4.66 22.53 12.15
CA SER A 87 3.40 21.79 12.21
C SER A 87 2.90 21.82 13.65
N TYR A 88 1.79 22.49 13.89
CA TYR A 88 1.16 22.57 15.21
C TYR A 88 0.17 21.42 15.37
N THR A 89 0.05 20.91 16.60
CA THR A 89 -0.92 19.86 16.93
C THR A 89 -2.05 20.47 17.75
N LEU A 90 -3.26 20.44 17.21
CA LEU A 90 -4.51 20.83 17.87
C LEU A 90 -5.22 19.57 18.38
N ARG A 91 -5.67 19.57 19.62
CA ARG A 91 -6.47 18.48 20.19
C ARG A 91 -7.92 18.89 20.33
N VAL A 92 -8.82 18.00 19.95
CA VAL A 92 -10.25 18.18 20.14
C VAL A 92 -10.72 17.19 21.20
N PRO A 93 -11.43 17.63 22.26
CA PRO A 93 -11.92 18.99 22.51
C PRO A 93 -10.97 19.92 23.31
N ALA A 94 -9.76 19.48 23.65
CA ALA A 94 -8.91 20.16 24.64
C ALA A 94 -8.43 21.57 24.22
N ASP A 95 -8.02 21.74 22.97
CA ASP A 95 -7.52 23.01 22.42
C ASP A 95 -8.59 23.74 21.59
N ALA A 96 -9.61 23.02 21.08
CA ALA A 96 -10.77 23.58 20.39
C ALA A 96 -12.03 22.75 20.68
N PRO A 97 -13.21 23.37 20.91
CA PRO A 97 -14.41 22.66 21.37
C PRO A 97 -15.03 21.72 20.33
N THR A 98 -14.77 21.93 19.03
CA THR A 98 -15.32 21.16 17.91
C THR A 98 -14.23 20.87 16.88
N ILE A 99 -14.43 19.88 16.01
CA ILE A 99 -13.48 19.58 14.94
C ILE A 99 -13.45 20.76 13.95
N GLN A 100 -14.60 21.33 13.60
CA GLN A 100 -14.61 22.48 12.68
C GLN A 100 -13.86 23.70 13.24
N THR A 101 -13.97 23.99 14.55
CA THR A 101 -13.19 25.08 15.16
C THR A 101 -11.68 24.80 15.10
N ALA A 102 -11.26 23.55 15.29
CA ALA A 102 -9.86 23.18 15.11
C ALA A 102 -9.39 23.37 13.65
N ILE A 103 -10.21 22.99 12.66
CA ILE A 103 -9.93 23.24 11.25
C ILE A 103 -9.79 24.74 10.95
N ASP A 104 -10.61 25.56 11.60
CA ASP A 104 -10.58 27.01 11.41
C ASP A 104 -9.30 27.66 11.96
N TYR A 105 -8.75 27.11 13.05
CA TYR A 105 -7.47 27.53 13.61
C TYR A 105 -6.27 26.98 12.84
N ALA A 106 -6.39 25.77 12.28
CA ALA A 106 -5.30 25.09 11.61
C ALA A 106 -4.83 25.84 10.34
N ILE A 107 -3.54 25.78 10.09
CA ILE A 107 -2.92 26.14 8.82
C ILE A 107 -2.39 24.90 8.12
N ASP A 108 -2.00 25.04 6.84
CA ASP A 108 -1.46 23.91 6.08
C ASP A 108 -0.25 23.27 6.79
N GLY A 109 -0.26 21.94 6.91
CA GLY A 109 0.75 21.14 7.61
C GLY A 109 0.42 20.83 9.07
N ASP A 110 -0.62 21.44 9.65
CA ASP A 110 -1.05 21.15 11.02
C ASP A 110 -1.72 19.78 11.15
N GLN A 111 -1.70 19.27 12.38
CA GLN A 111 -2.38 18.04 12.76
C GLN A 111 -3.50 18.33 13.77
N ILE A 112 -4.65 17.71 13.57
CA ILE A 112 -5.79 17.73 14.48
C ILE A 112 -5.97 16.31 15.03
N ILE A 113 -5.80 16.15 16.33
CA ILE A 113 -6.01 14.88 17.04
C ILE A 113 -7.33 14.95 17.80
N VAL A 114 -8.26 14.07 17.44
CA VAL A 114 -9.61 14.05 18.00
C VAL A 114 -9.73 12.90 19.00
N SER A 115 -10.15 13.22 20.23
CA SER A 115 -10.41 12.23 21.28
C SER A 115 -11.70 11.46 20.99
N PRO A 116 -11.87 10.23 21.54
CA PRO A 116 -13.16 9.55 21.52
C PRO A 116 -14.32 10.42 21.99
N GLY A 117 -15.42 10.39 21.26
CA GLY A 117 -16.61 11.22 21.50
C GLY A 117 -17.55 11.22 20.29
N VAL A 118 -18.77 11.72 20.50
CA VAL A 118 -19.73 12.01 19.43
C VAL A 118 -19.68 13.50 19.13
N TYR A 119 -19.34 13.83 17.89
CA TYR A 119 -19.24 15.17 17.37
C TYR A 119 -20.38 15.40 16.38
N GLU A 120 -21.47 16.03 16.84
CA GLU A 120 -22.62 16.38 15.99
C GLU A 120 -22.32 17.62 15.14
N GLU A 121 -21.64 17.40 14.02
CA GLU A 121 -21.20 18.47 13.11
C GLU A 121 -21.04 18.00 11.67
N ASN A 122 -21.06 18.95 10.74
CA ASN A 122 -20.67 18.76 9.35
C ASN A 122 -19.37 19.54 9.11
N ILE A 123 -18.26 18.83 8.88
CA ILE A 123 -16.94 19.45 8.77
C ILE A 123 -16.56 19.75 7.32
N HIS A 124 -15.84 20.84 7.12
CA HIS A 124 -15.36 21.33 5.84
C HIS A 124 -13.86 21.63 5.91
N PHE A 125 -13.05 20.94 5.09
CA PHE A 125 -11.58 21.08 5.07
C PHE A 125 -11.08 22.44 4.55
N LYS A 126 -11.90 23.16 3.78
CA LYS A 126 -11.65 24.54 3.32
C LYS A 126 -10.40 24.68 2.43
N GLY A 127 -10.02 23.63 1.70
CA GLY A 127 -8.82 23.65 0.86
C GLY A 127 -7.52 23.48 1.66
N LYS A 128 -7.59 23.25 2.97
CA LYS A 128 -6.43 23.14 3.84
C LYS A 128 -5.77 21.77 3.70
N ARG A 129 -4.44 21.77 3.72
CA ARG A 129 -3.59 20.58 3.67
C ARG A 129 -3.24 20.14 5.08
N ILE A 130 -4.23 19.59 5.78
CA ILE A 130 -4.13 19.22 7.21
C ILE A 130 -4.38 17.72 7.40
N LEU A 131 -3.80 17.18 8.47
CA LEU A 131 -4.09 15.84 8.95
C LEU A 131 -5.13 15.92 10.07
N ILE A 132 -6.26 15.24 9.91
CA ILE A 132 -7.25 15.04 10.97
C ILE A 132 -7.28 13.55 11.29
N ARG A 133 -7.03 13.19 12.56
CA ARG A 133 -7.04 11.78 12.97
C ARG A 133 -7.62 11.58 14.37
N SER A 134 -8.13 10.37 14.63
CA SER A 134 -8.40 9.95 16.01
C SER A 134 -7.09 9.73 16.80
N THR A 135 -7.22 9.51 18.11
CA THR A 135 -6.07 9.27 18.99
C THR A 135 -5.29 8.02 18.62
N ASN A 136 -5.95 6.99 18.09
CA ASN A 136 -5.32 5.76 17.62
C ASN A 136 -6.05 5.17 16.40
N VAL A 137 -5.39 5.23 15.23
CA VAL A 137 -5.93 4.80 13.94
C VAL A 137 -5.80 3.30 13.68
N ARG A 138 -5.19 2.54 14.61
CA ARG A 138 -5.05 1.08 14.52
C ARG A 138 -5.90 0.33 15.56
N ASP A 139 -6.68 1.06 16.33
CA ASP A 139 -7.58 0.49 17.34
C ASP A 139 -9.03 0.75 16.92
N TRP A 140 -9.71 -0.30 16.43
CA TRP A 140 -11.10 -0.21 16.00
C TRP A 140 -12.06 0.16 17.14
N SER A 141 -11.71 -0.06 18.42
CA SER A 141 -12.50 0.46 19.54
C SER A 141 -12.44 1.99 19.60
N VAL A 142 -11.25 2.57 19.41
CA VAL A 142 -11.07 4.03 19.35
C VAL A 142 -11.79 4.62 18.14
N ILE A 143 -11.65 4.01 16.96
CA ILE A 143 -12.27 4.47 15.72
C ILE A 143 -13.81 4.45 15.84
N ARG A 144 -14.38 3.35 16.37
CA ARG A 144 -15.84 3.23 16.60
C ARG A 144 -16.37 4.26 17.58
N SER A 145 -15.53 4.70 18.53
CA SER A 145 -15.89 5.68 19.55
C SER A 145 -15.59 7.13 19.17
N THR A 146 -14.88 7.40 18.08
CA THR A 146 -14.60 8.74 17.56
C THR A 146 -15.52 9.02 16.37
N ILE A 147 -16.71 9.58 16.66
CA ILE A 147 -17.82 9.66 15.72
C ILE A 147 -18.03 11.10 15.26
N ILE A 148 -18.05 11.33 13.95
CA ILE A 148 -18.58 12.55 13.32
C ILE A 148 -19.99 12.23 12.83
N ASP A 149 -20.99 12.84 13.44
CA ASP A 149 -22.40 12.60 13.18
C ASP A 149 -23.01 13.80 12.44
N GLY A 150 -23.37 13.61 11.17
CA GLY A 150 -23.89 14.69 10.33
C GLY A 150 -25.33 15.11 10.65
N GLY A 151 -26.02 14.44 11.58
CA GLY A 151 -27.36 14.81 12.05
C GLY A 151 -28.42 14.93 10.95
N ARG A 152 -28.18 14.30 9.79
CA ARG A 152 -28.96 14.38 8.54
C ARG A 152 -29.08 15.79 7.96
N ARG A 153 -28.09 16.65 8.16
CA ARG A 153 -28.09 18.08 7.75
C ARG A 153 -27.12 18.43 6.61
N GLY A 154 -26.69 17.42 5.86
CA GLY A 154 -25.74 17.59 4.75
C GLY A 154 -24.72 16.46 4.72
N SER A 155 -23.69 16.64 3.90
CA SER A 155 -22.50 15.78 3.89
C SER A 155 -21.77 15.90 5.23
N VAL A 156 -21.40 14.77 5.85
CA VAL A 156 -20.68 14.79 7.14
C VAL A 156 -19.30 15.44 6.99
N VAL A 157 -18.59 15.11 5.91
CA VAL A 157 -17.29 15.67 5.55
C VAL A 157 -17.33 16.24 4.15
N THR A 158 -16.84 17.47 3.98
CA THR A 158 -16.73 18.11 2.66
C THR A 158 -15.33 18.65 2.40
N PHE A 159 -14.82 18.42 1.19
CA PHE A 159 -13.59 19.02 0.68
C PHE A 159 -13.90 20.15 -0.31
N ALA A 160 -12.98 21.09 -0.48
CA ALA A 160 -13.10 22.19 -1.42
C ALA A 160 -12.71 21.80 -2.87
N GLY A 161 -11.97 20.71 -3.05
CA GLY A 161 -11.38 20.31 -4.33
C GLY A 161 -10.02 20.95 -4.60
N THR A 162 -9.51 21.76 -3.66
CA THR A 162 -8.22 22.47 -3.75
C THR A 162 -7.18 21.97 -2.77
N GLU A 163 -7.47 20.89 -2.04
CA GLU A 163 -6.57 20.21 -1.08
C GLU A 163 -5.40 19.45 -1.75
N ARG A 164 -4.88 19.99 -2.84
CA ARG A 164 -3.74 19.48 -3.61
C ARG A 164 -2.53 20.38 -3.40
N ILE A 165 -1.33 19.84 -3.53
CA ILE A 165 -0.11 20.64 -3.63
C ILE A 165 -0.01 21.23 -5.05
N PRO A 166 -0.08 22.56 -5.25
CA PRO A 166 0.05 23.14 -6.59
C PRO A 166 1.46 22.89 -7.15
N GLY A 167 1.56 22.34 -8.37
CA GLY A 167 2.82 22.19 -9.10
C GLY A 167 3.73 21.03 -8.65
N GLN A 168 3.33 20.23 -7.66
CA GLN A 168 4.00 18.95 -7.37
C GLN A 168 3.37 17.80 -8.15
N LEU A 169 4.20 16.83 -8.53
CA LEU A 169 3.77 15.59 -9.17
C LEU A 169 2.71 14.89 -8.28
N PRO A 170 1.74 14.18 -8.88
CA PRO A 170 0.52 13.67 -8.24
C PRO A 170 0.75 12.48 -7.29
N PHE A 171 1.81 12.50 -6.48
CA PHE A 171 2.20 11.35 -5.67
C PHE A 171 1.96 11.53 -4.17
N TRP A 172 1.58 12.71 -3.69
CA TRP A 172 1.22 12.89 -2.28
C TRP A 172 -0.06 13.72 -2.10
N PRO A 173 -1.20 13.10 -1.75
CA PRO A 173 -2.38 13.83 -1.31
C PRO A 173 -2.05 14.57 -0.01
N ALA A 174 -2.61 15.76 0.17
CA ALA A 174 -2.14 16.69 1.19
C ALA A 174 -3.14 16.98 2.29
N ALA A 175 -4.39 16.55 2.13
CA ALA A 175 -5.33 16.43 3.23
C ALA A 175 -5.55 14.95 3.56
N GLU A 176 -5.60 14.67 4.86
CA GLU A 176 -5.62 13.32 5.42
C GLU A 176 -6.72 13.22 6.48
N LEU A 177 -7.58 12.20 6.39
CA LEU A 177 -8.68 11.94 7.33
C LEU A 177 -8.65 10.50 7.83
N TYR A 178 -8.22 10.30 9.08
CA TYR A 178 -7.94 8.96 9.61
C TYR A 178 -8.70 8.57 10.87
N GLY A 179 -9.24 7.36 10.89
CA GLY A 179 -9.66 6.74 12.15
C GLY A 179 -10.99 7.23 12.71
N PHE A 180 -11.97 7.55 11.87
CA PHE A 180 -13.28 8.07 12.29
C PHE A 180 -14.44 7.16 11.93
N THR A 181 -15.50 7.21 12.73
CA THR A 181 -16.84 6.81 12.29
C THR A 181 -17.58 8.02 11.74
N ILE A 182 -18.04 7.95 10.49
CA ILE A 182 -18.67 9.02 9.73
C ILE A 182 -20.07 8.56 9.35
N ARG A 183 -21.08 9.15 9.97
CA ARG A 183 -22.45 8.64 9.86
C ARG A 183 -23.54 9.68 9.84
N ASN A 184 -24.75 9.24 9.51
CA ASN A 184 -25.97 10.03 9.52
C ASN A 184 -25.89 11.28 8.63
N GLY A 185 -25.06 11.26 7.60
CA GLY A 185 -25.07 12.28 6.56
C GLY A 185 -26.28 12.16 5.64
N SER A 186 -26.78 13.29 5.17
CA SER A 186 -27.93 13.37 4.26
C SER A 186 -27.74 14.53 3.30
N SER A 187 -27.37 14.24 2.06
CA SER A 187 -27.03 15.25 1.04
C SER A 187 -27.63 14.88 -0.31
N GLU A 188 -27.50 15.76 -1.30
CA GLU A 188 -27.80 15.38 -2.68
C GLU A 188 -26.73 14.43 -3.24
N TYR A 189 -25.47 14.70 -2.90
CA TYR A 189 -24.30 13.94 -3.31
C TYR A 189 -23.36 13.77 -2.12
N GLY A 190 -22.79 12.57 -1.94
CA GLY A 190 -21.80 12.33 -0.89
C GLY A 190 -22.39 12.49 0.50
N GLY A 191 -23.30 11.60 0.91
CA GLY A 191 -23.93 11.68 2.23
C GLY A 191 -22.89 11.65 3.35
N GLY A 192 -21.98 10.69 3.34
CA GLY A 192 -20.86 10.63 4.27
C GLY A 192 -19.81 11.68 3.94
N ILE A 193 -19.15 11.52 2.78
CA ILE A 193 -18.05 12.36 2.33
C ILE A 193 -18.31 12.87 0.92
N ARG A 194 -18.17 14.18 0.75
CA ARG A 194 -18.21 14.85 -0.54
C ARG A 194 -16.82 15.38 -0.91
N GLY A 195 -16.21 14.74 -1.91
CA GLY A 195 -14.85 15.01 -2.36
C GLY A 195 -14.69 16.26 -3.22
N ASN A 196 -15.70 16.66 -4.00
CA ASN A 196 -15.60 17.80 -4.93
C ASN A 196 -14.34 17.79 -5.83
N GLY A 197 -13.88 16.59 -6.23
CA GLY A 197 -12.66 16.42 -7.04
C GLY A 197 -11.36 16.48 -6.24
N ALA A 198 -11.43 16.47 -4.91
CA ALA A 198 -10.24 16.50 -4.07
C ALA A 198 -9.39 15.23 -4.24
N GLN A 199 -8.09 15.42 -3.96
CA GLN A 199 -7.05 14.40 -3.98
C GLN A 199 -6.56 14.17 -2.55
N VAL A 200 -7.19 13.24 -1.83
CA VAL A 200 -7.05 13.09 -0.37
C VAL A 200 -6.79 11.65 0.04
N ASN A 201 -6.21 11.47 1.22
CA ASN A 201 -6.10 10.16 1.85
C ASN A 201 -7.18 10.00 2.92
N ILE A 202 -7.88 8.88 2.86
CA ILE A 202 -8.84 8.44 3.87
C ILE A 202 -8.40 7.06 4.32
N GLU A 203 -8.19 6.88 5.62
CA GLU A 203 -7.62 5.65 6.17
C GLU A 203 -8.32 5.24 7.46
N ALA A 204 -8.55 3.95 7.67
CA ALA A 204 -9.07 3.41 8.94
C ALA A 204 -10.42 4.03 9.34
N CYS A 205 -11.29 4.38 8.38
CA CYS A 205 -12.57 5.01 8.65
C CYS A 205 -13.74 4.03 8.51
N ARG A 206 -14.80 4.25 9.29
CA ARG A 206 -16.12 3.65 9.10
C ARG A 206 -17.04 4.69 8.50
N ILE A 207 -17.44 4.50 7.26
CA ILE A 207 -18.36 5.39 6.55
C ILE A 207 -19.68 4.64 6.48
N GLU A 208 -20.60 4.96 7.38
CA GLU A 208 -21.78 4.13 7.59
C GLU A 208 -23.09 4.88 7.77
N ASP A 209 -24.18 4.26 7.32
CA ASP A 209 -25.55 4.75 7.52
C ASP A 209 -25.75 6.19 7.01
N ASN A 210 -25.11 6.53 5.88
CA ASN A 210 -25.27 7.80 5.19
C ASN A 210 -26.20 7.69 3.98
N TRP A 211 -26.85 8.79 3.64
CA TRP A 211 -27.79 8.86 2.53
C TRP A 211 -27.47 10.00 1.54
N ALA A 212 -27.59 9.70 0.26
CA ALA A 212 -27.57 10.69 -0.82
C ALA A 212 -28.85 10.61 -1.66
N SER A 213 -29.51 11.74 -1.94
CA SER A 213 -30.71 11.71 -2.79
C SER A 213 -30.40 11.38 -4.25
N ARG A 214 -29.15 11.62 -4.69
CA ARG A 214 -28.66 11.23 -6.02
C ARG A 214 -27.60 10.15 -5.94
N ARG A 215 -26.33 10.52 -5.72
CA ARG A 215 -25.21 9.59 -5.88
C ARG A 215 -24.21 9.62 -4.75
N GLY A 216 -23.59 8.47 -4.48
CA GLY A 216 -22.53 8.33 -3.48
C GLY A 216 -23.06 8.51 -2.07
N GLY A 217 -23.84 7.55 -1.58
CA GLY A 217 -24.39 7.60 -0.21
C GLY A 217 -23.28 7.74 0.83
N GLY A 218 -22.24 6.92 0.72
CA GLY A 218 -21.04 7.02 1.56
C GLY A 218 -20.04 8.04 1.04
N LEU A 219 -19.60 7.91 -0.22
CA LEU A 219 -18.53 8.70 -0.83
C LEU A 219 -18.93 9.23 -2.21
N TYR A 220 -18.64 10.50 -2.51
CA TYR A 220 -18.85 11.05 -3.84
C TYR A 220 -17.69 11.90 -4.33
N GLN A 221 -17.28 11.66 -5.59
CA GLN A 221 -16.37 12.51 -6.36
C GLN A 221 -15.02 12.77 -5.68
N LEU A 222 -14.32 11.69 -5.29
CA LEU A 222 -12.89 11.72 -5.01
C LEU A 222 -12.15 11.45 -6.32
N GLN A 223 -11.11 12.23 -6.63
CA GLN A 223 -10.34 12.03 -7.86
C GLN A 223 -8.97 11.40 -7.57
N PRO A 224 -8.42 10.60 -8.49
CA PRO A 224 -7.03 10.17 -8.41
C PRO A 224 -6.08 11.36 -8.19
N PRO A 225 -5.03 11.21 -7.36
CA PRO A 225 -4.54 9.99 -6.73
C PRO A 225 -5.16 9.70 -5.34
N SER A 226 -6.40 10.14 -5.05
CA SER A 226 -7.03 9.84 -3.76
C SER A 226 -6.96 8.36 -3.42
N GLN A 227 -6.65 8.05 -2.15
CA GLN A 227 -6.60 6.69 -1.65
C GLN A 227 -7.55 6.54 -0.47
N VAL A 228 -8.38 5.50 -0.53
CA VAL A 228 -9.26 5.05 0.55
C VAL A 228 -8.74 3.70 1.01
N ARG A 229 -8.22 3.62 2.24
CA ARG A 229 -7.45 2.47 2.72
C ARG A 229 -7.99 1.96 4.05
N TYR A 230 -8.08 0.65 4.24
CA TYR A 230 -8.52 0.05 5.51
C TYR A 230 -9.86 0.61 6.01
N CYS A 231 -10.79 0.88 5.09
CA CYS A 231 -12.06 1.49 5.42
C CYS A 231 -13.19 0.46 5.40
N TYR A 232 -14.15 0.68 6.30
CA TYR A 232 -15.46 0.06 6.26
C TYR A 232 -16.44 1.03 5.58
N ILE A 233 -17.07 0.63 4.48
CA ILE A 233 -18.09 1.41 3.77
C ILE A 233 -19.40 0.62 3.86
N LEU A 234 -20.24 0.97 4.84
CA LEU A 234 -21.31 0.10 5.32
C LEU A 234 -22.69 0.74 5.24
N ARG A 235 -23.68 0.02 4.72
CA ARG A 235 -25.11 0.40 4.84
C ARG A 235 -25.44 1.81 4.36
N ASN A 236 -24.66 2.34 3.42
CA ASN A 236 -24.93 3.64 2.83
C ASN A 236 -25.93 3.49 1.69
N ARG A 237 -26.72 4.55 1.45
CA ARG A 237 -27.84 4.52 0.49
C ARG A 237 -27.81 5.69 -0.47
N ALA A 238 -28.17 5.45 -1.73
CA ALA A 238 -28.30 6.50 -2.74
C ALA A 238 -29.61 6.37 -3.55
N GLY A 239 -30.20 7.51 -3.94
CA GLY A 239 -31.45 7.56 -4.71
C GLY A 239 -31.32 7.33 -6.22
N GLU A 240 -30.11 7.39 -6.78
CA GLU A 240 -29.84 7.09 -8.20
C GLU A 240 -28.77 6.01 -8.35
N GLY A 241 -27.60 6.18 -7.75
CA GLY A 241 -26.52 5.20 -7.90
C GLY A 241 -25.37 5.35 -6.92
N GLY A 242 -24.69 4.24 -6.63
CA GLY A 242 -23.52 4.24 -5.76
C GLY A 242 -23.91 4.41 -4.31
N GLY A 243 -24.56 3.40 -3.74
CA GLY A 243 -24.97 3.42 -2.33
C GLY A 243 -23.75 3.65 -1.44
N GLY A 244 -22.68 2.89 -1.68
CA GLY A 244 -21.38 3.08 -1.04
C GLY A 244 -20.64 4.29 -1.61
N MET A 245 -20.36 4.28 -2.92
CA MET A 245 -19.54 5.29 -3.58
C MET A 245 -19.97 5.59 -5.02
N ALA A 246 -19.72 6.80 -5.49
CA ALA A 246 -19.89 7.15 -6.90
C ALA A 246 -18.85 8.15 -7.40
N ALA A 247 -18.45 7.99 -8.66
CA ALA A 247 -17.69 8.98 -9.41
C ALA A 247 -18.61 10.09 -9.96
N ALA A 248 -17.99 11.19 -10.41
CA ALA A 248 -18.65 12.13 -11.31
C ALA A 248 -18.74 11.54 -12.73
N ASP A 249 -19.44 12.23 -13.63
CA ASP A 249 -19.75 11.74 -14.98
C ASP A 249 -18.50 11.51 -15.87
N ASP A 250 -17.32 11.96 -15.44
CA ASP A 250 -16.02 11.74 -16.10
C ASP A 250 -15.38 10.37 -15.76
N GLY A 251 -15.98 9.58 -14.85
CA GLY A 251 -15.60 8.18 -14.59
C GLY A 251 -14.33 7.98 -13.77
N PHE A 252 -13.68 9.05 -13.30
CA PHE A 252 -12.48 8.95 -12.47
C PHE A 252 -12.84 8.95 -10.98
N ASN A 253 -12.55 7.86 -10.28
CA ASN A 253 -12.74 7.71 -8.84
C ASN A 253 -11.42 7.44 -8.11
N ALA A 254 -11.43 7.48 -6.77
CA ALA A 254 -10.33 7.10 -5.91
C ALA A 254 -9.86 5.64 -6.10
N TYR A 255 -8.66 5.37 -5.58
CA TYR A 255 -8.14 4.02 -5.38
C TYR A 255 -8.58 3.49 -4.02
N TYR A 256 -9.10 2.27 -3.97
CA TYR A 256 -9.58 1.61 -2.76
C TYR A 256 -8.69 0.41 -2.44
N TYR A 257 -8.15 0.36 -1.23
CA TYR A 257 -7.25 -0.71 -0.78
C TYR A 257 -7.72 -1.32 0.53
N SER A 258 -7.78 -2.65 0.61
CA SER A 258 -8.09 -3.34 1.86
C SER A 258 -9.37 -2.82 2.52
N CYS A 259 -10.42 -2.60 1.74
CA CYS A 259 -11.69 -2.06 2.22
C CYS A 259 -12.77 -3.13 2.25
N LEU A 260 -13.60 -3.10 3.31
CA LEU A 260 -14.86 -3.84 3.34
C LEU A 260 -16.00 -2.92 2.88
N ILE A 261 -16.69 -3.31 1.82
CA ILE A 261 -17.80 -2.56 1.22
C ILE A 261 -19.04 -3.45 1.30
N TYR A 262 -19.90 -3.19 2.29
CA TYR A 262 -20.97 -4.12 2.68
C TYR A 262 -22.33 -3.46 2.91
N GLY A 263 -23.38 -4.11 2.41
CA GLY A 263 -24.77 -3.76 2.72
C GLY A 263 -25.21 -2.41 2.16
N ASN A 264 -24.49 -1.85 1.18
CA ASN A 264 -24.86 -0.58 0.56
C ASN A 264 -25.95 -0.79 -0.50
N GLU A 265 -26.79 0.23 -0.69
CA GLU A 265 -28.00 0.11 -1.51
C GLU A 265 -28.22 1.33 -2.42
N ALA A 266 -28.52 1.09 -3.70
CA ALA A 266 -28.92 2.14 -4.66
C ALA A 266 -29.68 1.53 -5.85
N PRO A 267 -30.35 2.31 -6.71
CA PRO A 267 -30.93 1.75 -7.92
C PRO A 267 -29.90 1.14 -8.89
N ARG A 268 -28.71 1.75 -9.02
CA ARG A 268 -27.59 1.21 -9.81
C ARG A 268 -26.29 1.26 -9.03
N GLY A 269 -25.50 0.20 -9.04
CA GLY A 269 -24.22 0.22 -8.32
C GLY A 269 -24.45 0.25 -6.81
N GLY A 270 -24.96 -0.83 -6.22
CA GLY A 270 -25.26 -0.87 -4.78
C GLY A 270 -24.04 -0.48 -3.94
N ALA A 271 -22.89 -1.07 -4.25
CA ALA A 271 -21.61 -0.66 -3.70
C ALA A 271 -21.02 0.55 -4.44
N SER A 272 -20.86 0.47 -5.77
CA SER A 272 -20.20 1.50 -6.56
C SER A 272 -20.90 1.80 -7.89
N TYR A 273 -21.04 3.10 -8.20
CA TYR A 273 -21.53 3.60 -9.50
C TYR A 273 -20.43 4.37 -10.24
N ALA A 274 -20.21 4.00 -11.50
CA ALA A 274 -19.14 4.52 -12.35
C ALA A 274 -17.73 4.27 -11.78
N GLY A 275 -17.56 3.15 -11.08
CA GLY A 275 -16.28 2.52 -10.80
C GLY A 275 -15.45 3.10 -9.65
N GLY A 276 -14.18 2.72 -9.67
CA GLY A 276 -13.22 2.75 -8.56
C GLY A 276 -12.25 1.59 -8.77
N ARG A 277 -10.96 1.80 -8.52
CA ARG A 277 -9.97 0.71 -8.60
C ARG A 277 -9.88 0.06 -7.23
N PHE A 278 -10.33 -1.18 -7.15
CA PHE A 278 -10.36 -1.95 -5.91
C PHE A 278 -9.17 -2.89 -5.86
N GLU A 279 -8.41 -2.86 -4.77
CA GLU A 279 -7.30 -3.78 -4.55
C GLU A 279 -7.42 -4.38 -3.16
N HIS A 280 -7.37 -5.72 -3.06
CA HIS A 280 -7.57 -6.43 -1.79
C HIS A 280 -8.87 -5.99 -1.10
N CYS A 281 -9.96 -5.75 -1.83
CA CYS A 281 -11.22 -5.33 -1.22
C CYS A 281 -12.20 -6.50 -1.11
N THR A 282 -13.11 -6.43 -0.14
CA THR A 282 -14.26 -7.34 -0.07
C THR A 282 -15.54 -6.53 -0.31
N ILE A 283 -16.17 -6.75 -1.45
CA ILE A 283 -17.43 -6.12 -1.87
C ILE A 283 -18.53 -7.17 -1.76
N VAL A 284 -19.32 -7.10 -0.70
CA VAL A 284 -20.23 -8.20 -0.33
C VAL A 284 -21.60 -7.70 0.07
N GLY A 285 -22.65 -8.45 -0.25
CA GLY A 285 -24.00 -8.17 0.25
C GLY A 285 -24.57 -6.80 -0.11
N ASN A 286 -24.08 -6.16 -1.18
CA ASN A 286 -24.61 -4.88 -1.66
C ASN A 286 -25.80 -5.13 -2.59
N ARG A 287 -26.73 -4.18 -2.64
CA ARG A 287 -28.00 -4.31 -3.35
C ARG A 287 -28.20 -3.20 -4.38
N ALA A 288 -28.50 -3.60 -5.61
CA ALA A 288 -29.04 -2.74 -6.65
C ALA A 288 -30.49 -3.08 -6.96
N GLU A 289 -31.35 -2.07 -7.11
CA GLU A 289 -32.73 -2.32 -7.59
C GLU A 289 -32.74 -2.73 -9.07
N LEU A 290 -31.84 -2.15 -9.87
CA LEU A 290 -31.72 -2.40 -11.30
C LEU A 290 -30.47 -3.23 -11.61
N GLU A 291 -29.31 -2.60 -11.61
CA GLU A 291 -28.10 -3.19 -12.22
C GLU A 291 -26.88 -2.97 -11.33
N GLY A 292 -25.95 -3.93 -11.30
CA GLY A 292 -24.67 -3.77 -10.64
C GLY A 292 -24.81 -3.75 -9.11
N GLY A 293 -25.23 -4.86 -8.50
CA GLY A 293 -25.39 -4.93 -7.04
C GLY A 293 -24.10 -4.56 -6.30
N GLY A 294 -22.97 -5.11 -6.75
CA GLY A 294 -21.64 -4.72 -6.34
C GLY A 294 -21.22 -3.44 -7.09
N THR A 295 -20.88 -3.58 -8.37
CA THR A 295 -20.39 -2.45 -9.18
C THR A 295 -21.19 -2.26 -10.46
N TRP A 296 -21.42 -1.00 -10.81
CA TRP A 296 -22.03 -0.58 -12.08
C TRP A 296 -21.09 0.33 -12.86
N GLY A 297 -20.83 0.00 -14.13
CA GLY A 297 -20.06 0.82 -15.08
C GLY A 297 -18.60 0.41 -15.29
N ALA A 298 -18.00 0.94 -16.38
CA ALA A 298 -16.77 0.47 -17.02
C ALA A 298 -15.45 0.65 -16.22
N TRP A 299 -15.46 1.33 -15.07
CA TRP A 299 -14.25 1.72 -14.33
C TRP A 299 -14.01 0.90 -13.05
N GLY A 300 -14.77 -0.18 -12.85
CA GLY A 300 -14.67 -1.10 -11.72
C GLY A 300 -13.69 -2.24 -12.00
N GLY A 301 -12.40 -1.94 -12.02
CA GLY A 301 -11.34 -2.97 -12.05
C GLY A 301 -10.96 -3.38 -10.64
N GLY A 302 -10.73 -4.68 -10.46
CA GLY A 302 -10.35 -5.30 -9.18
C GLY A 302 -9.01 -6.01 -9.30
N VAL A 303 -8.14 -5.86 -8.30
CA VAL A 303 -7.00 -6.74 -8.09
C VAL A 303 -7.20 -7.45 -6.77
N ALA A 304 -7.05 -8.77 -6.76
CA ALA A 304 -7.12 -9.55 -5.52
C ALA A 304 -8.39 -9.30 -4.68
N THR A 305 -9.51 -9.01 -5.33
CA THR A 305 -10.74 -8.50 -4.69
C THR A 305 -11.82 -9.59 -4.71
N ILE A 306 -12.56 -9.71 -3.61
CA ILE A 306 -13.76 -10.55 -3.53
C ILE A 306 -14.97 -9.68 -3.84
N LEU A 307 -15.78 -10.11 -4.81
CA LEU A 307 -17.13 -9.60 -5.03
C LEU A 307 -18.09 -10.78 -4.85
N TRP A 308 -18.90 -10.79 -3.80
CA TRP A 308 -19.70 -11.96 -3.49
C TRP A 308 -21.07 -11.62 -2.93
N ASN A 309 -22.08 -12.43 -3.22
CA ASN A 309 -23.45 -12.26 -2.71
C ASN A 309 -24.03 -10.85 -2.89
N ASN A 310 -23.57 -10.10 -3.90
CA ASN A 310 -24.22 -8.86 -4.26
C ASN A 310 -25.42 -9.17 -5.16
N VAL A 311 -26.47 -8.36 -5.02
CA VAL A 311 -27.78 -8.64 -5.64
C VAL A 311 -28.20 -7.46 -6.49
N ALA A 312 -28.63 -7.73 -7.71
CA ALA A 312 -29.28 -6.76 -8.60
C ALA A 312 -30.66 -7.29 -9.00
N GLY A 313 -31.67 -6.42 -9.09
CA GLY A 313 -33.03 -6.82 -9.46
C GLY A 313 -33.19 -7.16 -10.95
N VAL A 314 -32.33 -6.62 -11.82
CA VAL A 314 -32.37 -6.82 -13.28
C VAL A 314 -31.16 -7.61 -13.75
N ALA A 315 -29.94 -7.13 -13.52
CA ALA A 315 -28.74 -7.76 -14.07
C ALA A 315 -27.44 -7.38 -13.33
N GLY A 316 -26.45 -8.29 -13.37
CA GLY A 316 -25.11 -8.02 -12.84
C GLY A 316 -25.12 -7.84 -11.33
N GLY A 317 -25.45 -8.88 -10.57
CA GLY A 317 -25.44 -8.84 -9.12
C GLY A 317 -24.08 -8.44 -8.56
N ASP A 318 -22.98 -9.07 -8.96
CA ASP A 318 -21.63 -8.62 -8.55
C ASP A 318 -21.12 -7.47 -9.41
N ILE A 319 -21.15 -7.63 -10.73
CA ILE A 319 -20.68 -6.62 -11.70
C ILE A 319 -21.70 -6.45 -12.81
N TYR A 320 -21.99 -5.20 -13.16
CA TYR A 320 -22.65 -4.84 -14.41
C TYR A 320 -21.78 -3.89 -15.24
N ALA A 321 -21.22 -4.42 -16.32
CA ALA A 321 -20.35 -3.73 -17.25
C ALA A 321 -20.69 -4.14 -18.67
N HIS A 322 -21.49 -3.31 -19.33
CA HIS A 322 -22.04 -3.57 -20.65
C HIS A 322 -21.54 -2.54 -21.68
N PRO A 323 -21.18 -2.95 -22.90
CA PRO A 323 -20.63 -2.07 -23.94
C PRO A 323 -21.59 -0.97 -24.41
N ASP A 324 -22.91 -1.20 -24.30
CA ASP A 324 -23.93 -0.18 -24.59
C ASP A 324 -24.08 0.89 -23.50
N THR A 325 -23.28 0.84 -22.44
CA THR A 325 -23.26 1.95 -21.48
C THR A 325 -22.63 3.18 -22.16
N PRO A 326 -23.36 4.32 -22.27
CA PRO A 326 -22.96 5.45 -23.10
C PRO A 326 -21.70 6.21 -22.60
N GLN A 327 -21.05 5.73 -21.52
CA GLN A 327 -19.86 6.33 -20.90
C GLN A 327 -18.56 5.54 -21.11
N ASN A 328 -18.22 5.20 -22.37
CA ASN A 328 -16.85 4.90 -22.87
C ASN A 328 -16.41 3.40 -22.89
N PRO A 329 -15.58 2.96 -23.87
CA PRO A 329 -15.17 1.58 -24.11
C PRO A 329 -13.86 1.20 -23.39
N LEU A 330 -13.71 1.56 -22.11
CA LEU A 330 -12.51 1.22 -21.34
C LEU A 330 -12.73 -0.06 -20.54
N HIS A 331 -11.90 -1.05 -20.83
CA HIS A 331 -12.02 -2.42 -20.36
C HIS A 331 -11.94 -2.54 -18.83
N ILE A 332 -12.90 -3.24 -18.22
CA ILE A 332 -12.80 -3.71 -16.84
C ILE A 332 -11.56 -4.60 -16.71
N ARG A 333 -10.59 -4.19 -15.87
CA ARG A 333 -9.42 -5.01 -15.55
C ARG A 333 -9.61 -5.71 -14.22
N LEU A 334 -9.88 -7.00 -14.28
CA LEU A 334 -9.98 -7.88 -13.12
C LEU A 334 -8.78 -8.82 -13.10
N TRP A 335 -8.08 -8.88 -11.98
CA TRP A 335 -6.89 -9.72 -11.81
C TRP A 335 -6.92 -10.41 -10.45
N GLY A 336 -7.01 -11.75 -10.44
CA GLY A 336 -7.08 -12.50 -9.18
C GLY A 336 -8.34 -12.18 -8.38
N CYS A 337 -9.50 -12.00 -9.02
CA CYS A 337 -10.73 -11.64 -8.30
C CYS A 337 -11.62 -12.87 -8.11
N CYS A 338 -12.32 -12.94 -6.98
CA CYS A 338 -13.36 -13.93 -6.72
C CYS A 338 -14.73 -13.31 -6.93
N LEU A 339 -15.55 -13.91 -7.80
CA LEU A 339 -16.90 -13.44 -8.09
C LEU A 339 -17.75 -14.50 -8.75
N ASN A 340 -19.07 -14.35 -8.65
CA ASN A 340 -20.01 -15.23 -9.34
C ASN A 340 -20.19 -14.79 -10.81
N LEU A 341 -19.61 -15.54 -11.74
CA LEU A 341 -19.66 -15.21 -13.16
C LEU A 341 -21.07 -15.37 -13.74
N SER A 342 -21.87 -16.29 -13.22
CA SER A 342 -23.26 -16.49 -13.68
C SER A 342 -24.18 -15.31 -13.31
N ASN A 343 -23.82 -14.57 -12.26
CA ASN A 343 -24.54 -13.40 -11.78
C ASN A 343 -23.91 -12.09 -12.26
N SER A 344 -22.83 -12.14 -13.04
CA SER A 344 -22.10 -10.96 -13.51
C SER A 344 -22.36 -10.71 -15.01
N VAL A 345 -22.53 -9.44 -15.38
CA VAL A 345 -22.58 -9.01 -16.78
C VAL A 345 -21.27 -8.31 -17.11
N ILE A 346 -20.40 -9.01 -17.83
CA ILE A 346 -19.06 -8.55 -18.20
C ILE A 346 -18.84 -8.93 -19.66
N ASP A 347 -18.38 -7.99 -20.51
CA ASP A 347 -17.98 -8.33 -21.88
C ASP A 347 -16.69 -9.17 -21.87
N ARG A 348 -16.67 -10.27 -22.63
CA ARG A 348 -15.47 -11.13 -22.77
C ARG A 348 -14.31 -10.41 -23.46
N ALA A 349 -14.56 -9.39 -24.28
CA ALA A 349 -13.51 -8.54 -24.84
C ALA A 349 -12.74 -7.75 -23.76
N ASP A 350 -13.39 -7.48 -22.63
CA ASP A 350 -12.80 -6.76 -21.48
C ASP A 350 -11.93 -7.67 -20.58
N THR A 351 -12.02 -8.99 -20.76
CA THR A 351 -11.24 -10.00 -19.99
C THR A 351 -9.87 -10.33 -20.62
N GLY A 352 -9.34 -9.43 -21.46
CA GLY A 352 -8.25 -9.64 -22.43
C GLY A 352 -7.15 -10.67 -22.08
N PRO A 353 -6.75 -11.56 -23.02
CA PRO A 353 -5.67 -12.53 -22.81
C PRO A 353 -4.28 -12.06 -23.30
N PRO A 354 -3.15 -12.72 -22.93
CA PRO A 354 -2.96 -13.62 -21.79
C PRO A 354 -1.77 -13.16 -20.91
N TYR A 355 -1.97 -12.99 -19.61
CA TYR A 355 -0.90 -13.46 -18.72
C TYR A 355 -1.39 -14.07 -17.41
N TYR A 356 -2.62 -13.78 -16.92
CA TYR A 356 -3.23 -14.58 -15.83
C TYR A 356 -4.77 -14.47 -15.84
N PRO A 357 -5.53 -15.41 -16.45
CA PRO A 357 -6.98 -15.47 -16.28
C PRO A 357 -7.28 -16.16 -14.94
N ASN A 358 -7.30 -15.41 -13.84
CA ASN A 358 -7.54 -15.97 -12.51
C ASN A 358 -8.79 -15.34 -11.89
N PHE A 359 -9.94 -15.62 -12.50
CA PHE A 359 -11.22 -15.44 -11.83
C PHE A 359 -11.52 -16.67 -11.01
N PHE A 360 -11.92 -16.46 -9.77
CA PHE A 360 -12.32 -17.52 -8.85
C PHE A 360 -13.85 -17.49 -8.74
N ASP A 361 -14.52 -18.36 -9.48
CA ASP A 361 -15.98 -18.59 -9.35
C ASP A 361 -16.22 -19.71 -8.32
N VAL A 362 -15.87 -19.41 -7.08
CA VAL A 362 -15.94 -20.33 -5.94
C VAL A 362 -16.40 -19.54 -4.72
N ASP A 363 -17.11 -20.21 -3.81
CA ASP A 363 -17.51 -19.60 -2.54
C ASP A 363 -16.26 -19.21 -1.72
N PRO A 364 -16.12 -17.93 -1.30
CA PRO A 364 -15.04 -17.50 -0.43
C PRO A 364 -15.03 -18.16 0.95
N LEU A 365 -16.13 -18.78 1.39
CA LEU A 365 -16.27 -19.42 2.69
C LEU A 365 -15.96 -18.46 3.86
N PHE A 366 -16.75 -17.40 3.97
CA PHE A 366 -16.67 -16.47 5.10
C PHE A 366 -17.03 -17.14 6.43
N VAL A 367 -16.43 -16.67 7.53
CA VAL A 367 -16.67 -17.16 8.89
C VAL A 367 -18.16 -17.05 9.24
N ASP A 368 -18.73 -15.84 9.15
CA ASP A 368 -20.15 -15.60 9.41
C ASP A 368 -20.64 -14.38 8.62
N SER A 369 -21.03 -14.61 7.37
CA SER A 369 -21.49 -13.54 6.48
C SER A 369 -22.87 -12.97 6.85
N GLU A 370 -23.66 -13.67 7.65
CA GLU A 370 -24.97 -13.21 8.12
C GLU A 370 -24.82 -12.16 9.22
N GLU A 371 -23.83 -12.34 10.11
CA GLU A 371 -23.49 -11.39 11.17
C GLU A 371 -22.45 -10.33 10.74
N GLY A 372 -22.01 -10.37 9.47
CA GLY A 372 -21.07 -9.41 8.89
C GLY A 372 -19.59 -9.68 9.20
N ASP A 373 -19.25 -10.90 9.61
CA ASP A 373 -17.88 -11.38 9.74
C ASP A 373 -17.41 -12.03 8.42
N PHE A 374 -16.69 -11.22 7.63
CA PHE A 374 -16.15 -11.62 6.33
C PHE A 374 -14.69 -12.06 6.38
N HIS A 375 -14.16 -12.43 7.54
CA HIS A 375 -12.90 -13.19 7.58
C HIS A 375 -13.10 -14.54 6.88
N LEU A 376 -12.02 -15.09 6.34
CA LEU A 376 -12.05 -16.38 5.64
C LEU A 376 -11.96 -17.54 6.65
N ARG A 377 -12.72 -18.62 6.39
CA ARG A 377 -12.53 -19.90 7.09
C ARG A 377 -11.26 -20.58 6.59
N ALA A 378 -10.68 -21.45 7.40
CA ALA A 378 -9.44 -22.17 7.09
C ALA A 378 -9.48 -22.96 5.77
N GLU A 379 -10.66 -23.39 5.36
CA GLU A 379 -10.91 -24.17 4.15
C GLU A 379 -11.20 -23.32 2.92
N SER A 380 -11.15 -21.99 3.05
CA SER A 380 -11.45 -21.06 1.97
C SER A 380 -10.54 -21.30 0.75
N PRO A 381 -11.10 -21.45 -0.46
CA PRO A 381 -10.32 -21.65 -1.68
C PRO A 381 -9.63 -20.37 -2.15
N VAL A 382 -9.90 -19.24 -1.50
CA VAL A 382 -9.34 -17.92 -1.85
C VAL A 382 -8.22 -17.47 -0.90
N ILE A 383 -7.84 -18.33 0.06
CA ILE A 383 -6.61 -18.17 0.84
C ILE A 383 -5.39 -18.41 -0.06
N ASP A 384 -4.37 -17.56 0.06
CA ASP A 384 -3.11 -17.62 -0.69
C ASP A 384 -3.31 -17.68 -2.23
N ALA A 385 -4.48 -17.25 -2.72
CA ALA A 385 -4.91 -17.47 -4.10
C ALA A 385 -4.39 -16.40 -5.08
N PHE A 386 -3.82 -15.30 -4.57
CA PHE A 386 -3.23 -14.25 -5.39
C PHE A 386 -1.74 -14.09 -5.11
N VAL A 387 -0.94 -14.04 -6.18
CA VAL A 387 0.51 -13.96 -6.06
C VAL A 387 1.00 -12.60 -6.54
N ALA A 388 1.47 -11.76 -5.62
CA ALA A 388 1.96 -10.42 -5.94
C ALA A 388 3.24 -10.02 -5.21
N ARG A 389 3.85 -8.93 -5.67
CA ARG A 389 5.05 -8.33 -5.08
C ARG A 389 4.75 -7.34 -3.94
N TRP A 390 3.47 -7.03 -3.74
CA TRP A 390 3.03 -6.00 -2.82
C TRP A 390 2.72 -6.63 -1.46
N PRO A 391 3.09 -6.00 -0.34
CA PRO A 391 2.73 -6.53 0.97
C PRO A 391 1.21 -6.55 1.11
N GLY A 392 0.64 -7.74 1.33
CA GLY A 392 -0.73 -7.92 1.77
C GLY A 392 -0.95 -7.16 3.07
N LEU A 393 -2.05 -6.42 3.12
CA LEU A 393 -2.36 -5.57 4.27
C LEU A 393 -3.78 -5.88 4.74
N ASP A 394 -3.87 -6.37 5.96
CA ASP A 394 -5.09 -6.78 6.64
C ASP A 394 -5.85 -5.58 7.23
N LEU A 395 -7.15 -5.48 6.91
CA LEU A 395 -8.08 -4.44 7.37
C LEU A 395 -8.19 -4.36 8.90
N ASP A 396 -8.01 -5.46 9.62
CA ASP A 396 -8.11 -5.44 11.08
C ASP A 396 -6.79 -5.05 11.78
N PHE A 397 -5.75 -4.75 11.00
CA PHE A 397 -4.41 -4.42 11.46
C PHE A 397 -3.76 -5.50 12.34
N ARG A 398 -4.20 -6.77 12.28
CA ARG A 398 -3.53 -7.87 12.98
C ARG A 398 -2.10 -7.98 12.48
N GLN A 399 -1.16 -7.56 13.32
CA GLN A 399 0.23 -7.99 13.18
C GLN A 399 0.37 -9.37 13.81
N GLY A 400 0.05 -10.39 13.02
CA GLY A 400 -0.17 -11.74 13.54
C GLY A 400 0.43 -12.86 12.69
N GLY A 401 1.47 -12.57 11.90
CA GLY A 401 2.12 -13.61 11.10
C GLY A 401 3.24 -13.07 10.23
N VAL A 402 4.31 -12.58 10.85
CA VAL A 402 5.65 -12.71 10.27
C VAL A 402 5.90 -11.83 9.01
N TRP A 403 6.39 -10.62 9.24
CA TRP A 403 7.38 -9.99 8.33
C TRP A 403 8.71 -10.79 8.27
N THR A 404 8.81 -11.94 8.96
CA THR A 404 10.06 -12.65 9.31
C THR A 404 10.23 -14.06 8.71
N ARG A 405 9.50 -14.40 7.65
CA ARG A 405 9.83 -15.48 6.72
C ARG A 405 9.83 -14.82 5.37
N LEU A 406 10.89 -14.07 5.11
CA LEU A 406 11.33 -13.80 3.76
C LEU A 406 11.85 -15.14 3.22
N PRO A 407 11.11 -15.91 2.39
CA PRO A 407 11.81 -16.85 1.54
C PRO A 407 12.79 -16.04 0.68
N PRO A 408 14.05 -16.47 0.55
CA PRO A 408 15.00 -15.76 -0.28
C PRO A 408 14.48 -15.80 -1.73
N LEU A 409 14.04 -14.63 -2.22
CA LEU A 409 13.64 -14.38 -3.61
C LEU A 409 12.42 -15.22 -4.08
N GLY A 410 11.20 -14.95 -3.57
CA GLY A 410 9.97 -15.61 -4.02
C GLY A 410 8.75 -14.70 -3.97
N LEU A 411 7.78 -14.94 -4.86
CA LEU A 411 6.52 -14.18 -4.90
C LEU A 411 5.70 -14.42 -3.62
N TYR A 412 4.99 -13.41 -3.11
CA TYR A 412 4.10 -13.56 -1.95
C TYR A 412 2.73 -14.05 -2.42
N ALA A 413 2.21 -15.09 -1.79
CA ALA A 413 0.79 -15.43 -1.89
C ALA A 413 0.03 -14.59 -0.86
N HIS A 414 -1.12 -14.06 -1.29
CA HIS A 414 -2.04 -13.23 -0.54
C HIS A 414 -3.43 -13.80 -0.69
N ASP A 415 -4.20 -13.65 0.36
CA ASP A 415 -5.63 -13.93 0.32
C ASP A 415 -6.33 -12.93 -0.61
N LEU A 416 -7.45 -13.38 -1.19
CA LEU A 416 -8.35 -12.44 -1.84
C LEU A 416 -9.15 -11.70 -0.78
N GLY A 417 -9.46 -10.43 -1.06
CA GLY A 417 -10.27 -9.62 -0.17
C GLY A 417 -9.45 -8.78 0.80
N CYS A 418 -10.16 -8.17 1.76
CA CYS A 418 -9.57 -7.21 2.69
C CYS A 418 -8.99 -7.79 3.98
N TYR A 419 -9.13 -9.10 4.20
CA TYR A 419 -8.65 -9.79 5.39
C TYR A 419 -7.61 -10.83 4.98
N GLU A 420 -6.54 -10.92 5.77
CA GLU A 420 -5.57 -12.01 5.64
C GLU A 420 -5.91 -13.09 6.67
N TYR A 421 -5.92 -14.34 6.24
CA TYR A 421 -6.13 -15.49 7.09
C TYR A 421 -4.83 -15.81 7.82
N TYR A 422 -4.85 -15.57 9.12
CA TYR A 422 -3.81 -16.08 10.01
C TYR A 422 -4.26 -17.43 10.57
N PRO A 423 -3.59 -18.54 10.23
CA PRO A 423 -3.88 -19.80 10.90
C PRO A 423 -3.68 -19.59 12.41
N PRO A 424 -4.58 -20.14 13.25
CA PRO A 424 -4.41 -20.04 14.69
C PRO A 424 -3.00 -20.49 15.01
N VAL A 425 -2.22 -19.61 15.66
CA VAL A 425 -0.90 -19.98 16.15
C VAL A 425 -1.13 -21.20 17.01
N VAL A 426 -0.66 -22.35 16.54
CA VAL A 426 -0.54 -23.52 17.40
C VAL A 426 0.47 -23.08 18.43
N GLN A 427 -0.02 -22.51 19.54
CA GLN A 427 0.63 -22.69 20.80
C GLN A 427 0.61 -24.20 20.97
N THR A 428 1.65 -24.86 20.46
CA THR A 428 2.05 -26.11 21.07
C THR A 428 2.10 -25.72 22.53
N PRO A 429 1.28 -26.33 23.41
CA PRO A 429 1.51 -26.12 24.81
C PRO A 429 2.99 -26.40 24.95
N ILE A 430 3.73 -25.38 25.40
CA ILE A 430 4.99 -25.66 26.04
C ILE A 430 4.53 -26.60 27.13
N LEU A 431 4.70 -27.90 26.90
CA LEU A 431 4.61 -28.87 27.96
C LEU A 431 5.54 -28.27 29.00
N ALA A 432 4.97 -27.80 30.10
CA ALA A 432 5.70 -27.36 31.28
C ALA A 432 6.37 -28.56 31.98
N THR A 433 6.89 -29.48 31.17
CA THR A 433 7.70 -30.64 31.47
C THR A 433 8.79 -30.74 30.41
N ASN A 434 9.43 -29.62 30.07
CA ASN A 434 10.87 -29.62 29.97
C ASN A 434 11.36 -28.59 30.99
N THR A 435 11.29 -28.99 32.26
CA THR A 435 12.41 -28.68 33.14
C THR A 435 13.66 -29.04 32.37
N PHE A 436 14.34 -28.03 31.82
CA PHE A 436 15.73 -28.17 31.46
C PHE A 436 16.44 -28.61 32.74
N THR A 437 16.61 -29.92 32.90
CA THR A 437 17.83 -30.39 33.53
C THR A 437 18.94 -29.78 32.68
N PRO A 438 19.79 -28.89 33.24
CA PRO A 438 20.91 -28.35 32.50
C PRO A 438 21.76 -29.54 32.08
N THR A 439 21.67 -29.93 30.81
CA THR A 439 22.69 -30.76 30.22
C THR A 439 23.95 -29.92 30.26
N SER A 440 24.91 -30.40 31.05
CA SER A 440 26.19 -29.78 31.38
C SER A 440 27.16 -29.68 30.19
N THR A 441 26.64 -29.50 28.99
CA THR A 441 27.41 -29.39 27.76
C THR A 441 26.99 -28.09 27.06
N PRO A 442 27.88 -27.09 26.95
CA PRO A 442 27.66 -25.93 26.12
C PRO A 442 27.24 -26.37 24.70
N PRO A 443 26.35 -25.62 24.02
CA PRO A 443 26.03 -25.92 22.63
C PRO A 443 27.32 -25.97 21.78
N PRO A 444 27.38 -26.82 20.74
CA PRO A 444 28.54 -26.91 19.87
C PRO A 444 28.93 -25.53 19.32
N ALA A 445 30.22 -25.19 19.33
CA ALA A 445 30.70 -23.95 18.74
C ALA A 445 30.29 -23.89 17.25
N GLY A 446 29.48 -22.90 16.88
CA GLY A 446 28.91 -22.73 15.54
C GLY A 446 27.39 -22.92 15.44
N ASP A 447 26.70 -23.47 16.44
CA ASP A 447 25.23 -23.51 16.49
C ASP A 447 24.69 -22.16 17.02
N ILE A 448 24.75 -21.13 16.18
CA ILE A 448 24.37 -19.75 16.53
C ILE A 448 22.86 -19.67 16.79
N ARG A 449 22.06 -20.46 16.06
CA ARG A 449 20.60 -20.49 16.19
C ARG A 449 20.10 -21.39 17.33
N ARG A 450 20.98 -22.14 17.98
CA ARG A 450 20.71 -23.06 19.10
C ARG A 450 19.65 -24.10 18.78
N ASP A 451 19.63 -24.57 17.54
CA ASP A 451 18.67 -25.59 17.08
C ASP A 451 19.28 -27.02 17.06
N GLY A 452 20.51 -27.15 17.55
CA GLY A 452 21.24 -28.41 17.63
C GLY A 452 21.89 -28.83 16.32
N ARG A 453 21.90 -27.96 15.30
CA ARG A 453 22.54 -28.20 14.00
C ARG A 453 23.52 -27.07 13.70
N ILE A 454 24.56 -27.40 12.94
CA ILE A 454 25.48 -26.42 12.37
C ILE A 454 25.29 -26.54 10.86
N ASP A 455 24.61 -25.57 10.26
CA ASP A 455 24.31 -25.59 8.83
C ASP A 455 24.40 -24.19 8.19
N ALA A 456 24.02 -24.10 6.91
CA ALA A 456 24.12 -22.85 6.16
C ALA A 456 23.23 -21.73 6.74
N LEU A 457 22.26 -22.05 7.60
CA LEU A 457 21.43 -21.06 8.27
C LEU A 457 22.17 -20.41 9.44
N ASP A 458 23.11 -21.10 10.10
CA ASP A 458 23.99 -20.48 11.08
C ASP A 458 24.97 -19.51 10.41
N LEU A 459 25.39 -19.82 9.18
CA LEU A 459 26.21 -18.90 8.37
C LEU A 459 25.44 -17.64 7.96
N PHE A 460 24.15 -17.80 7.64
CA PHE A 460 23.28 -16.68 7.39
C PHE A 460 23.08 -15.82 8.65
N GLU A 461 22.83 -16.47 9.79
CA GLU A 461 22.66 -15.78 11.08
C GLU A 461 23.92 -14.99 11.47
N LEU A 462 25.12 -15.55 11.29
CA LEU A 462 26.38 -14.84 11.51
C LEU A 462 26.48 -13.57 10.65
N SER A 463 26.07 -13.64 9.39
CA SER A 463 26.13 -12.48 8.47
C SER A 463 25.23 -11.32 8.87
N LEU A 464 24.11 -11.60 9.56
CA LEU A 464 23.20 -10.55 10.06
C LEU A 464 23.82 -9.71 11.17
N HIS A 465 24.82 -10.27 11.85
CA HIS A 465 25.49 -9.63 12.98
C HIS A 465 26.87 -9.08 12.62
N TRP A 466 27.27 -9.07 11.34
CA TRP A 466 28.60 -8.64 10.89
C TRP A 466 28.95 -7.21 11.34
N ASN A 467 30.15 -7.02 11.91
CA ASN A 467 30.60 -5.80 12.60
C ASN A 467 29.77 -5.40 13.84
N GLY A 468 28.86 -6.26 14.31
CA GLY A 468 28.06 -6.04 15.51
C GLY A 468 28.90 -6.09 16.77
N THR A 469 28.67 -5.14 17.68
CA THR A 469 29.35 -5.00 18.99
C THR A 469 28.36 -4.93 20.16
N ASP A 470 27.06 -5.02 19.86
CA ASP A 470 25.98 -4.91 20.81
C ASP A 470 25.60 -6.26 21.41
N GLU A 471 24.79 -6.23 22.46
CA GLU A 471 24.39 -7.43 23.19
C GLU A 471 23.60 -8.42 22.33
N SER A 472 22.91 -7.94 21.28
CA SER A 472 22.18 -8.78 20.33
C SER A 472 23.11 -9.59 19.40
N SER A 473 24.33 -9.11 19.18
CA SER A 473 25.32 -9.75 18.30
C SER A 473 26.25 -10.72 19.02
N ARG A 474 26.27 -10.74 20.36
CA ARG A 474 27.10 -11.65 21.17
C ARG A 474 26.91 -13.14 20.89
N LYS A 475 25.75 -13.54 20.36
CA LYS A 475 25.50 -14.94 19.98
C LYS A 475 26.29 -15.37 18.74
N ALA A 476 26.70 -14.42 17.91
CA ALA A 476 27.45 -14.63 16.68
C ALA A 476 28.95 -14.31 16.84
N ASP A 477 29.36 -13.75 17.98
CA ASP A 477 30.76 -13.56 18.41
C ASP A 477 31.28 -14.86 19.03
N LEU A 478 31.67 -15.78 18.15
CA LEU A 478 32.13 -17.13 18.46
C LEU A 478 33.55 -17.15 19.05
N ASP A 479 34.39 -16.18 18.70
CA ASP A 479 35.75 -16.04 19.21
C ASP A 479 35.86 -15.17 20.48
N GLN A 480 34.75 -14.51 20.85
CA GLN A 480 34.60 -13.65 22.03
C GLN A 480 35.52 -12.42 21.99
N SER A 481 35.86 -11.94 20.81
CA SER A 481 36.64 -10.72 20.61
C SER A 481 35.85 -9.45 20.93
N GLY A 482 34.51 -9.54 21.04
CA GLY A 482 33.60 -8.42 21.24
C GLY A 482 33.09 -7.79 19.94
N THR A 483 33.48 -8.34 18.79
CA THR A 483 33.09 -7.89 17.44
C THR A 483 32.85 -9.09 16.56
N VAL A 484 31.70 -9.15 15.87
CA VAL A 484 31.46 -10.24 14.91
C VAL A 484 32.22 -9.97 13.61
N ASP A 485 33.25 -10.75 13.33
CA ASP A 485 34.14 -10.55 12.19
C ASP A 485 34.57 -11.86 11.48
N ALA A 486 35.65 -11.77 10.70
CA ALA A 486 36.17 -12.89 9.91
C ALA A 486 36.70 -14.05 10.76
N ALA A 487 37.11 -13.81 12.01
CA ALA A 487 37.54 -14.84 12.94
C ALA A 487 36.36 -15.74 13.35
N ASP A 488 35.18 -15.15 13.61
CA ASP A 488 33.95 -15.90 13.92
C ASP A 488 33.49 -16.76 12.74
N LEU A 489 33.55 -16.18 11.53
CA LEU A 489 33.25 -16.89 10.30
C LEU A 489 34.15 -18.10 10.10
N LEU A 490 35.44 -17.99 10.47
CA LEU A 490 36.38 -19.10 10.35
C LEU A 490 36.02 -20.24 11.32
N ILE A 491 35.65 -19.92 12.57
CA ILE A 491 35.19 -20.90 13.56
C ILE A 491 33.94 -21.64 13.05
N LEU A 492 32.98 -20.90 12.49
CA LEU A 492 31.76 -21.49 11.95
C LEU A 492 32.04 -22.40 10.74
N ILE A 493 32.91 -21.98 9.82
CA ILE A 493 33.29 -22.78 8.64
C ILE A 493 34.03 -24.06 9.07
N GLU A 494 34.90 -23.99 10.08
CA GLU A 494 35.54 -25.19 10.63
C GLU A 494 34.52 -26.15 11.25
N ALA A 495 33.52 -25.62 11.95
CA ALA A 495 32.45 -26.40 12.54
C ALA A 495 31.54 -27.07 11.49
N LEU A 496 31.23 -26.38 10.38
CA LEU A 496 30.48 -26.90 9.23
C LEU A 496 31.22 -28.02 8.46
N SER A 497 32.53 -28.12 8.66
CA SER A 497 33.39 -29.08 7.95
C SER A 497 33.54 -30.43 8.66
N LYS A 498 33.10 -30.52 9.91
CA LYS A 498 33.07 -31.74 10.75
C LYS A 498 31.72 -32.42 10.64
#